data_AF-A0A1D1UKC3-F1
#
_entry.id   AF-A0A1D1UKC3-F1
#
_cell.length_a   1.000
_cell.length_b   1.000
_cell.length_c   1.000
_cell.angle_alpha   90.00
_cell.angle_beta   90.00
_cell.angle_gamma   90.00
#
_symmetry.space_group_name_H-M   'P 1'
#
loop_
_entity.id
_entity.type
_entity.pdbx_description
1 polymer ?
#
loop_
_entity_poly.entity_id
_entity_poly.type
_entity_poly.pdbx_seq_one_letter_code
_entity_poly.pdbx_strand_id
1 'polypeptide(L)'
;MYTRPSAATETSVRKYERTRQQRYVTLINWAIRRRKIMSLMSVSSIQATVAAFAASEGHAHPRVVELPKTDEGLGFNIMGGKEQNSPIYISRIIPGGVADRHGGLKRGDQLLSVNGVSVEGESHERAVELLKQATGSAMLVVRYSPKILEDMEYRFEQHRNANRKPAPAP
;
A
#
# COMPACT_ATOMS: atom_id res chain seq x y z
N MET A 1 -15.96 73.25 -61.42
CA MET A 1 -16.64 73.23 -60.10
C MET A 1 -16.44 71.84 -59.52
N TYR A 2 -15.56 71.74 -58.51
CA TYR A 2 -15.19 70.47 -57.88
C TYR A 2 -15.68 70.49 -56.44
N THR A 3 -16.57 69.57 -56.09
CA THR A 3 -16.82 69.20 -54.69
C THR A 3 -16.19 67.83 -54.47
N ARG A 4 -15.03 67.84 -53.81
CA ARG A 4 -14.44 66.63 -53.23
C ARG A 4 -15.23 66.24 -51.98
N PRO A 5 -15.76 65.02 -51.85
CA PRO A 5 -16.29 64.54 -50.58
C PRO A 5 -15.15 64.24 -49.59
N SER A 6 -15.48 64.51 -48.33
CA SER A 6 -14.61 64.70 -47.16
C SER A 6 -14.18 63.39 -46.48
N ALA A 7 -12.99 63.41 -45.88
CA ALA A 7 -12.26 62.35 -45.20
C ALA A 7 -12.87 61.87 -43.85
N ALA A 8 -14.16 61.56 -43.82
CA ALA A 8 -14.86 61.17 -42.58
C ALA A 8 -15.14 59.66 -42.44
N THR A 9 -14.78 58.81 -43.41
CA THR A 9 -15.17 57.38 -43.40
C THR A 9 -14.05 56.41 -43.00
N GLU A 10 -12.80 56.85 -42.91
CA GLU A 10 -11.66 55.93 -42.72
C GLU A 10 -11.25 55.72 -41.25
N THR A 11 -11.66 56.62 -40.34
CA THR A 11 -11.31 56.55 -38.91
C THR A 11 -12.21 55.58 -38.13
N SER A 12 -13.46 55.35 -38.58
CA SER A 12 -14.42 54.48 -37.90
C SER A 12 -14.18 52.99 -38.15
N VAL A 13 -13.65 52.60 -39.30
CA VAL A 13 -13.39 51.18 -39.61
C VAL A 13 -12.19 50.65 -38.81
N ARG A 14 -11.11 51.44 -38.69
CA ARG A 14 -9.90 51.05 -37.94
C ARG A 14 -10.11 50.93 -36.44
N LYS A 15 -11.05 51.69 -35.86
CA LYS A 15 -11.37 51.62 -34.43
C LYS A 15 -12.20 50.39 -34.08
N TYR A 16 -13.07 49.94 -35.01
CA TYR A 16 -13.90 48.75 -34.83
C TYR A 16 -13.09 47.44 -34.92
N GLU A 17 -12.07 47.39 -35.79
CA GLU A 17 -11.24 46.19 -35.96
C GLU A 17 -10.23 45.96 -34.82
N ARG A 18 -9.69 47.03 -34.22
CA ARG A 18 -8.80 46.90 -33.04
C ARG A 18 -9.54 46.30 -31.83
N THR A 19 -10.79 46.70 -31.58
CA THR A 19 -11.56 46.21 -30.43
C THR A 19 -12.08 44.77 -30.61
N ARG A 20 -12.15 44.25 -31.84
CA ARG A 20 -12.42 42.82 -32.10
C ARG A 20 -11.16 41.95 -32.01
N GLN A 21 -10.03 42.42 -32.52
CA GLN A 21 -8.74 41.73 -32.42
C GLN A 21 -8.24 41.64 -30.96
N GLN A 22 -8.46 42.68 -30.14
CA GLN A 22 -8.08 42.64 -28.71
C GLN A 22 -8.83 41.56 -27.92
N ARG A 23 -10.07 41.19 -28.30
CA ARG A 23 -10.90 40.22 -27.56
C ARG A 23 -10.57 38.76 -27.91
N TYR A 24 -10.02 38.50 -29.08
CA TYR A 24 -9.64 37.15 -29.50
C TYR A 24 -8.38 36.64 -28.77
N VAL A 25 -7.40 37.51 -28.56
CA VAL A 25 -6.14 37.15 -27.87
C VAL A 25 -6.34 36.94 -26.37
N THR A 26 -7.24 37.69 -25.73
CA THR A 26 -7.56 37.50 -24.29
C THR A 26 -8.25 36.17 -24.01
N LEU A 27 -9.17 35.74 -24.88
CA LEU A 27 -9.89 34.47 -24.73
C LEU A 27 -9.00 33.26 -25.00
N ILE A 28 -8.10 33.35 -25.99
CA ILE A 28 -7.12 32.28 -26.28
C ILE A 28 -6.09 32.18 -25.14
N ASN A 29 -5.55 33.30 -24.63
CA ASN A 29 -4.63 33.28 -23.49
C ASN A 29 -5.31 32.82 -22.18
N TRP A 30 -6.60 33.08 -21.98
CA TRP A 30 -7.36 32.55 -20.85
C TRP A 30 -7.60 31.03 -20.96
N ALA A 31 -7.90 30.52 -22.15
CA ALA A 31 -8.04 29.08 -22.40
C ALA A 31 -6.70 28.32 -22.27
N ILE A 32 -5.59 28.91 -22.72
CA ILE A 32 -4.24 28.34 -22.56
C ILE A 32 -3.79 28.38 -21.09
N ARG A 33 -4.06 29.48 -20.37
CA ARG A 33 -3.73 29.60 -18.94
C ARG A 33 -4.62 28.72 -18.06
N ARG A 34 -5.84 28.37 -18.49
CA ARG A 34 -6.69 27.33 -17.87
C ARG A 34 -6.25 25.90 -18.16
N ARG A 35 -5.62 25.61 -19.32
CA ARG A 35 -5.06 24.28 -19.61
C ARG A 35 -3.95 23.87 -18.66
N LYS A 36 -3.15 24.82 -18.15
CA LYS A 36 -2.09 24.51 -17.17
C LYS A 36 -2.62 24.19 -15.75
N ILE A 37 -3.82 24.67 -15.40
CA ILE A 37 -4.43 24.42 -14.08
C ILE A 37 -5.35 23.19 -14.08
N MET A 38 -5.98 22.84 -15.21
CA MET A 38 -6.73 21.57 -15.31
C MET A 38 -5.84 20.35 -15.59
N SER A 39 -4.61 20.55 -16.09
CA SER A 39 -3.62 19.45 -16.21
C SER A 39 -3.08 18.96 -14.86
N LEU A 40 -3.30 19.68 -13.76
CA LEU A 40 -2.82 19.27 -12.44
C LEU A 40 -3.90 18.64 -11.54
N MET A 41 -5.16 18.59 -11.97
CA MET A 41 -6.25 18.03 -11.14
C MET A 41 -6.69 16.61 -11.55
N SER A 42 -6.07 16.00 -12.57
CA SER A 42 -6.45 14.65 -13.01
C SER A 42 -5.55 13.52 -12.50
N VAL A 43 -4.44 13.80 -11.79
CA VAL A 43 -3.57 12.73 -11.28
C VAL A 43 -3.69 12.57 -9.76
N SER A 44 -3.98 13.63 -9.00
CA SER A 44 -4.12 13.53 -7.54
C SER A 44 -5.35 12.73 -7.10
N SER A 45 -6.47 12.77 -7.83
CA SER A 45 -7.64 11.97 -7.45
C SER A 45 -7.46 10.49 -7.80
N ILE A 46 -6.83 10.16 -8.95
CA ILE A 46 -6.56 8.76 -9.30
C ILE A 46 -5.50 8.17 -8.38
N GLN A 47 -4.41 8.90 -8.07
CA GLN A 47 -3.45 8.45 -7.06
C GLN A 47 -4.08 8.34 -5.68
N ALA A 48 -4.95 9.27 -5.27
CA ALA A 48 -5.62 9.20 -3.97
C ALA A 48 -6.64 8.05 -3.90
N THR A 49 -7.37 7.76 -4.98
CA THR A 49 -8.30 6.62 -5.02
C THR A 49 -7.56 5.29 -5.13
N VAL A 50 -6.48 5.19 -5.92
CA VAL A 50 -5.61 4.01 -5.97
C VAL A 50 -4.87 3.81 -4.64
N ALA A 51 -4.37 4.87 -4.02
CA ALA A 51 -3.76 4.80 -2.69
C ALA A 51 -4.79 4.52 -1.59
N ALA A 52 -6.02 5.01 -1.70
CA ALA A 52 -7.09 4.71 -0.76
C ALA A 52 -7.60 3.27 -0.93
N PHE A 53 -7.68 2.75 -2.16
CA PHE A 53 -8.02 1.35 -2.45
C PHE A 53 -6.89 0.41 -2.03
N ALA A 54 -5.64 0.78 -2.33
CA ALA A 54 -4.44 0.14 -1.82
C ALA A 54 -4.15 0.45 -0.34
N ALA A 55 -4.94 1.26 0.35
CA ALA A 55 -4.88 1.43 1.80
C ALA A 55 -6.02 0.68 2.47
N SER A 56 -7.19 0.57 1.84
CA SER A 56 -8.32 -0.22 2.31
C SER A 56 -8.09 -1.71 2.13
N GLU A 57 -7.36 -2.14 1.09
CA GLU A 57 -6.94 -3.53 0.85
C GLU A 57 -5.42 -3.74 1.00
N GLY A 58 -4.70 -2.71 1.48
CA GLY A 58 -3.24 -2.56 1.34
C GLY A 58 -2.34 -3.61 1.95
N HIS A 59 -2.90 -4.41 2.85
CA HIS A 59 -2.17 -5.53 3.41
C HIS A 59 -2.89 -6.87 3.20
N ALA A 60 -4.14 -6.86 2.71
CA ALA A 60 -4.88 -8.08 2.39
C ALA A 60 -4.33 -8.80 1.14
N HIS A 61 -3.52 -8.11 0.34
CA HIS A 61 -2.82 -8.70 -0.79
C HIS A 61 -1.48 -9.32 -0.38
N PRO A 62 -1.08 -10.44 -1.02
CA PRO A 62 0.26 -10.97 -0.89
C PRO A 62 1.31 -9.90 -1.22
N ARG A 63 2.30 -9.74 -0.34
CA ARG A 63 3.43 -8.83 -0.52
C ARG A 63 4.74 -9.55 -0.24
N VAL A 64 5.80 -9.12 -0.92
CA VAL A 64 7.14 -9.64 -0.71
C VAL A 64 7.86 -8.81 0.35
N VAL A 65 8.49 -9.47 1.31
CA VAL A 65 9.32 -8.85 2.34
C VAL A 65 10.66 -9.55 2.35
N GLU A 66 11.73 -8.82 2.05
CA GLU A 66 13.08 -9.33 2.16
C GLU A 66 13.67 -8.91 3.50
N LEU A 67 14.11 -9.88 4.31
CA LEU A 67 14.74 -9.62 5.60
C LEU A 67 16.18 -10.10 5.60
N PRO A 68 17.15 -9.29 6.04
CA PRO A 68 18.51 -9.77 6.22
C PRO A 68 18.55 -10.83 7.33
N LYS A 69 19.26 -11.94 7.11
CA LYS A 69 19.50 -12.94 8.14
C LYS A 69 20.71 -12.50 8.97
N THR A 70 20.51 -12.35 10.27
CA THR A 70 21.58 -12.02 11.24
C THR A 70 21.81 -13.18 12.20
N ASP A 71 22.85 -13.08 13.04
CA ASP A 71 23.14 -14.06 14.09
C ASP A 71 22.02 -14.15 15.14
N GLU A 72 21.26 -13.06 15.33
CA GLU A 72 20.06 -13.00 16.17
C GLU A 72 18.83 -13.65 15.50
N GLY A 73 18.96 -14.07 14.24
CA GLY A 73 17.87 -14.60 13.42
C GLY A 73 17.11 -13.52 12.66
N LEU A 74 15.81 -13.75 12.45
CA LEU A 74 14.92 -12.88 11.65
C LEU A 74 14.04 -11.95 12.52
N GLY A 75 13.99 -12.15 13.84
CA GLY A 75 13.29 -11.23 14.74
C GLY A 75 11.76 -11.38 14.80
N PHE A 76 11.20 -12.56 14.51
CA PHE A 76 9.77 -12.83 14.65
C PHE A 76 9.50 -14.29 15.03
N ASN A 77 8.30 -14.56 15.54
CA ASN A 77 7.82 -15.90 15.85
C ASN A 77 6.69 -16.30 14.90
N ILE A 78 6.61 -17.60 14.60
CA ILE A 78 5.51 -18.17 13.83
C ILE A 78 4.63 -19.09 14.71
N MET A 79 3.41 -19.35 14.26
CA MET A 79 2.49 -20.31 14.85
C MET A 79 1.62 -20.96 13.76
N GLY A 80 0.78 -21.92 14.15
CA GLY A 80 0.01 -22.73 13.21
C GLY A 80 0.88 -23.80 12.54
N GLY A 81 0.34 -24.39 11.48
CA GLY A 81 0.91 -25.55 10.82
C GLY A 81 -0.16 -26.60 10.55
N LYS A 82 0.16 -27.53 9.64
CA LYS A 82 -0.72 -28.64 9.26
C LYS A 82 -1.24 -29.43 10.47
N GLU A 83 -0.42 -29.65 11.47
CA GLU A 83 -0.78 -30.39 12.69
C GLU A 83 -1.86 -29.70 13.53
N GLN A 84 -2.03 -28.39 13.36
CA GLN A 84 -3.07 -27.58 14.00
C GLN A 84 -4.24 -27.30 13.05
N ASN A 85 -4.27 -27.91 11.85
CA ASN A 85 -5.19 -27.59 10.76
C ASN A 85 -5.27 -26.08 10.49
N SER A 86 -4.10 -25.42 10.49
CA SER A 86 -4.01 -23.98 10.38
C SER A 86 -2.89 -23.56 9.43
N PRO A 87 -3.06 -22.47 8.66
CA PRO A 87 -1.95 -21.81 8.00
C PRO A 87 -0.87 -21.35 8.99
N ILE A 88 0.31 -21.06 8.45
CA ILE A 88 1.43 -20.49 9.21
C ILE A 88 1.22 -18.97 9.34
N TYR A 89 1.27 -18.47 10.57
CA TYR A 89 1.12 -17.04 10.87
C TYR A 89 2.27 -16.49 11.68
N ILE A 90 2.55 -15.20 11.52
CA ILE A 90 3.42 -14.43 12.39
C ILE A 90 2.66 -14.05 13.65
N SER A 91 3.00 -14.70 14.75
CA SER A 91 2.37 -14.51 16.06
C SER A 91 2.96 -13.34 16.83
N ARG A 92 4.25 -13.04 16.61
CA ARG A 92 4.95 -11.97 17.33
C ARG A 92 6.09 -11.40 16.49
N ILE A 93 6.24 -10.08 16.56
CA ILE A 93 7.45 -9.36 16.14
C ILE A 93 8.28 -9.08 17.39
N ILE A 94 9.58 -9.38 17.36
CA ILE A 94 10.48 -9.17 18.49
C ILE A 94 10.90 -7.70 18.52
N PRO A 95 10.57 -6.93 19.58
CA PRO A 95 10.92 -5.52 19.66
C PRO A 95 12.43 -5.31 19.54
N GLY A 96 12.82 -4.36 18.69
CA GLY A 96 14.22 -4.08 18.38
C GLY A 96 14.91 -5.15 17.53
N GLY A 97 14.25 -6.25 17.14
CA GLY A 97 14.81 -7.29 16.28
C GLY A 97 14.81 -6.91 14.79
N VAL A 98 15.34 -7.78 13.93
CA VAL A 98 15.47 -7.51 12.48
C VAL A 98 14.13 -7.16 11.83
N ALA A 99 13.09 -7.99 12.03
CA ALA A 99 11.77 -7.75 11.45
C ALA A 99 11.13 -6.43 11.93
N ASP A 100 11.34 -6.06 13.20
CA ASP A 100 10.83 -4.82 13.78
C ASP A 100 11.51 -3.60 13.17
N ARG A 101 12.85 -3.61 13.12
CA ARG A 101 13.66 -2.54 12.50
C ARG A 101 13.37 -2.38 11.00
N HIS A 102 13.05 -3.47 10.32
CA HIS A 102 12.67 -3.44 8.90
C HIS A 102 11.25 -2.88 8.69
N GLY A 103 10.31 -3.14 9.60
CA GLY A 103 8.93 -2.61 9.54
C GLY A 103 8.02 -3.21 8.46
N GLY A 104 8.55 -4.10 7.61
CA GLY A 104 7.78 -4.76 6.54
C GLY A 104 6.88 -5.92 6.99
N LEU A 105 7.14 -6.50 8.17
CA LEU A 105 6.33 -7.56 8.78
C LEU A 105 5.47 -7.05 9.92
N LYS A 106 4.30 -7.67 10.10
CA LYS A 106 3.35 -7.36 11.15
C LYS A 106 2.84 -8.64 11.80
N ARG A 107 2.50 -8.56 13.09
CA ARG A 107 1.70 -9.59 13.74
C ARG A 107 0.38 -9.75 12.99
N GLY A 108 0.00 -10.99 12.70
CA GLY A 108 -1.21 -11.30 11.91
C GLY A 108 -0.95 -11.49 10.42
N ASP A 109 0.30 -11.39 9.98
CA ASP A 109 0.68 -11.84 8.65
C ASP A 109 0.62 -13.36 8.55
N GLN A 110 -0.09 -13.87 7.53
CA GLN A 110 0.03 -15.23 7.06
C GLN A 110 1.29 -15.37 6.22
N LEU A 111 2.12 -16.37 6.51
CA LEU A 111 3.27 -16.72 5.67
C LEU A 111 2.81 -17.65 4.55
N LEU A 112 3.07 -17.24 3.30
CA LEU A 112 2.69 -17.98 2.09
C LEU A 112 3.89 -18.72 1.50
N SER A 113 5.07 -18.09 1.48
CA SER A 113 6.29 -18.73 1.00
C SER A 113 7.57 -18.16 1.64
N VAL A 114 8.63 -18.96 1.60
CA VAL A 114 9.99 -18.61 2.04
C VAL A 114 10.97 -18.95 0.92
N ASN A 115 11.72 -17.95 0.44
CA ASN A 115 12.69 -18.09 -0.64
C ASN A 115 12.12 -18.79 -1.89
N GLY A 116 10.87 -18.49 -2.23
CA GLY A 116 10.16 -19.07 -3.38
C GLY A 116 9.53 -20.46 -3.13
N VAL A 117 9.76 -21.07 -1.96
CA VAL A 117 9.11 -22.33 -1.57
C VAL A 117 7.82 -22.04 -0.81
N SER A 118 6.68 -22.52 -1.31
CA SER A 118 5.40 -22.36 -0.62
C SER A 118 5.39 -23.11 0.71
N VAL A 119 4.79 -22.50 1.73
CA VAL A 119 4.54 -23.10 3.06
C VAL A 119 3.05 -23.31 3.33
N GLU A 120 2.20 -23.08 2.33
CA GLU A 120 0.76 -23.30 2.46
C GLU A 120 0.45 -24.79 2.61
N GLY A 121 -0.18 -25.16 3.73
CA GLY A 121 -0.50 -26.55 4.04
C GLY A 121 0.68 -27.38 4.57
N GLU A 122 1.84 -26.77 4.78
CA GLU A 122 3.02 -27.41 5.35
C GLU A 122 2.96 -27.48 6.88
N SER A 123 3.81 -28.33 7.48
CA SER A 123 3.95 -28.43 8.93
C SER A 123 4.66 -27.21 9.52
N HIS A 124 4.43 -26.95 10.80
CA HIS A 124 5.17 -25.92 11.54
C HIS A 124 6.68 -26.11 11.42
N GLU A 125 7.16 -27.34 11.62
CA GLU A 125 8.58 -27.70 11.57
C GLU A 125 9.18 -27.41 10.20
N ARG A 126 8.45 -27.72 9.11
CA ARG A 126 8.92 -27.47 7.75
C ARG A 126 9.09 -25.98 7.47
N ALA A 127 8.17 -25.14 7.93
CA ALA A 127 8.30 -23.69 7.82
C ALA A 127 9.52 -23.17 8.61
N VAL A 128 9.75 -23.68 9.83
CA VAL A 128 10.93 -23.33 10.64
C VAL A 128 12.23 -23.71 9.94
N GLU A 129 12.30 -24.90 9.35
CA GLU A 129 13.47 -25.36 8.59
C GLU A 129 13.80 -24.41 7.44
N LEU A 130 12.82 -24.03 6.62
CA LEU A 130 13.01 -23.12 5.50
C LEU A 130 13.52 -21.74 5.97
N LEU A 131 12.98 -21.21 7.07
CA LEU A 131 13.41 -19.94 7.66
C LEU A 131 14.82 -20.01 8.28
N LYS A 132 15.25 -21.18 8.72
CA LYS A 132 16.62 -21.44 9.23
C LYS A 132 17.63 -21.63 8.10
N GLN A 133 17.21 -22.23 6.98
CA GLN A 133 18.05 -22.48 5.81
C GLN A 133 18.34 -21.22 4.99
N ALA A 134 17.59 -20.12 5.19
CA ALA A 134 17.85 -18.85 4.55
C ALA A 134 19.24 -18.30 4.91
N THR A 135 20.05 -18.01 3.89
CA THR A 135 21.40 -17.43 4.01
C THR A 135 21.43 -16.03 3.40
N GLY A 136 22.08 -15.09 4.08
CA GLY A 136 22.14 -13.68 3.63
C GLY A 136 20.83 -12.92 3.85
N SER A 137 19.78 -13.28 3.10
CA SER A 137 18.43 -12.74 3.26
C SER A 137 17.35 -13.83 3.13
N ALA A 138 16.20 -13.58 3.75
CA ALA A 138 14.99 -14.38 3.63
C ALA A 138 13.95 -13.56 2.85
N MET A 139 13.59 -14.04 1.66
CA MET A 139 12.52 -13.48 0.84
C MET A 139 11.20 -14.16 1.24
N LEU A 140 10.34 -13.43 1.92
CA LEU A 140 9.07 -13.91 2.43
C LEU A 140 7.92 -13.38 1.58
N VAL A 141 6.94 -14.22 1.25
CA VAL A 141 5.66 -13.75 0.73
C VAL A 141 4.64 -13.85 1.85
N VAL A 142 4.04 -12.73 2.21
CA VAL A 142 3.11 -12.64 3.34
C VAL A 142 1.82 -11.93 2.96
N ARG A 143 0.73 -12.25 3.68
CA ARG A 143 -0.57 -11.60 3.53
C ARG A 143 -1.12 -11.25 4.91
N TYR A 144 -1.47 -9.99 5.13
CA TYR A 144 -2.00 -9.55 6.42
C TYR A 144 -3.45 -10.01 6.59
N SER A 145 -3.68 -10.83 7.61
CA SER A 145 -4.99 -11.36 7.96
C SER A 145 -5.13 -11.46 9.49
N PRO A 146 -5.21 -10.31 10.19
CA PRO A 146 -5.17 -10.25 11.65
C PRO A 146 -6.38 -10.92 12.31
N LYS A 147 -7.57 -10.84 11.68
CA LYS A 147 -8.79 -11.44 12.22
C LYS A 147 -8.66 -12.95 12.41
N ILE A 148 -8.01 -13.63 11.46
CA ILE A 148 -7.80 -15.08 11.57
C ILE A 148 -6.82 -15.41 12.69
N LEU A 149 -5.77 -14.59 12.86
CA LEU A 149 -4.85 -14.75 13.99
C LEU A 149 -5.58 -14.60 15.32
N GLU A 150 -6.41 -13.58 15.48
CA GLU A 150 -7.20 -13.34 16.70
C GLU A 150 -8.13 -14.52 17.02
N ASP A 151 -8.88 -15.00 16.02
CA ASP A 151 -9.78 -16.16 16.17
C ASP A 151 -9.01 -17.42 16.59
N MET A 152 -7.82 -17.63 16.02
CA MET A 152 -6.96 -18.74 16.38
C MET A 152 -6.42 -18.61 17.80
N GLU A 153 -5.87 -17.45 18.16
CA GLU A 153 -5.34 -17.18 19.51
C GLU A 153 -6.42 -17.39 20.57
N TYR A 154 -7.63 -16.90 20.31
CA TYR A 154 -8.79 -17.15 21.18
C TYR A 154 -9.04 -18.64 21.38
N ARG A 155 -9.05 -19.44 20.30
CA ARG A 155 -9.22 -20.89 20.39
C ARG A 155 -8.10 -21.56 21.18
N PHE A 156 -6.84 -21.15 20.99
CA PHE A 156 -5.71 -21.68 21.76
C PHE A 156 -5.83 -21.36 23.25
N GLU A 157 -6.22 -20.13 23.60
CA GLU A 157 -6.42 -19.72 24.98
C GLU A 157 -7.54 -20.52 25.67
N GLN A 158 -8.66 -20.76 24.97
CA GLN A 158 -9.74 -21.59 25.51
C GLN A 158 -9.28 -23.02 25.83
N HIS A 159 -8.54 -23.67 24.92
CA HIS A 159 -8.00 -25.01 25.16
C HIS A 159 -6.99 -25.04 26.30
N ARG A 160 -6.13 -24.01 26.40
CA ARG A 160 -5.16 -23.88 27.50
C ARG A 160 -5.85 -23.66 28.84
N ASN A 161 -6.90 -22.83 28.87
CA ASN A 161 -7.67 -22.54 30.08
C ASN A 161 -8.49 -23.74 30.53
N ALA A 162 -9.10 -24.50 29.60
CA ALA A 162 -9.81 -25.74 29.91
C ALA A 162 -8.91 -26.81 30.57
N ASN A 163 -7.61 -26.79 30.25
CA ASN A 163 -6.64 -27.75 30.77
C ASN A 163 -5.81 -27.24 31.96
N ARG A 164 -6.09 -26.03 32.48
CA ARG A 164 -5.48 -25.56 33.73
C ARG A 164 -6.14 -26.28 34.90
N LYS A 165 -5.44 -27.27 35.49
CA LYS A 165 -5.78 -27.77 36.83
C LYS A 165 -5.79 -26.58 37.81
N PRO A 166 -6.81 -26.46 38.69
CA PRO A 166 -6.83 -25.43 39.71
C PRO A 166 -5.58 -25.57 40.57
N ALA A 167 -4.99 -24.42 40.96
CA ALA A 167 -3.89 -24.41 41.93
C ALA A 167 -4.34 -25.15 43.20
N PRO A 168 -3.47 -25.93 43.87
CA PRO A 168 -3.81 -26.51 45.16
C PRO A 168 -4.24 -25.37 46.10
N ALA A 169 -5.38 -25.53 46.76
CA ALA A 169 -5.86 -24.57 47.75
C ALA A 169 -4.79 -24.38 48.85
N PRO A 170 -4.67 -23.17 49.42
CA PRO A 170 -3.67 -22.88 50.45
C PRO A 170 -3.85 -23.75 51.69
#